data_AF-A0A1F5DFW0-F1
#
_entry.id   AF-A0A1F5DFW0-F1
#
_cell.length_a   1.000
_cell.length_b   1.000
_cell.length_c   1.000
_cell.angle_alpha   90.00
_cell.angle_beta   90.00
_cell.angle_gamma   90.00
#
_symmetry.space_group_name_H-M   'P 1'
#
loop_
_entity.id
_entity.type
_entity.pdbx_description
1 polymer ?
#
loop_
_entity_poly.entity_id
_entity_poly.type
_entity_poly.pdbx_seq_one_letter_code
_entity_poly.pdbx_strand_id
1 'polypeptide(L)'
;MLLTIKESYLFCKNIFGLIVHPFKTLKNILREQDFSQAALILGLPFYLFVAGLIFIITARFLIQAPSQWGIIAKLLLFLIFSFSFLVFIYLGYWLIKTVNLRNKSDFRKIK
;
A
#
# COMPACT_ATOMS: atom_id res chain seq x y z
N MET A 1 -14.95 4.44 18.30
CA MET A 1 -15.66 4.54 17.00
C MET A 1 -15.23 5.77 16.19
N LEU A 2 -15.33 6.99 16.74
CA LEU A 2 -14.90 8.23 16.08
C LEU A 2 -13.42 8.21 15.60
N LEU A 3 -12.52 7.62 16.40
CA LEU A 3 -11.10 7.50 16.06
C LEU A 3 -10.88 6.67 14.77
N THR A 4 -11.52 5.51 14.68
CA THR A 4 -11.41 4.60 13.53
C THR A 4 -11.96 5.23 12.24
N ILE A 5 -13.05 5.99 12.34
CA ILE A 5 -13.63 6.72 11.20
C ILE A 5 -12.65 7.78 10.69
N LYS A 6 -12.03 8.53 11.61
CA LYS A 6 -11.00 9.53 11.26
C LYS A 6 -9.80 8.87 10.58
N GLU A 7 -9.27 7.78 11.13
CA GLU A 7 -8.14 7.06 10.54
C GLU A 7 -8.46 6.49 9.16
N SER A 8 -9.67 5.95 8.98
CA SER A 8 -10.14 5.45 7.68
C SER A 8 -10.26 6.56 6.65
N TYR A 9 -10.81 7.71 7.04
CA TYR A 9 -10.88 8.89 6.16
C TYR A 9 -9.48 9.37 5.75
N LEU A 10 -8.56 9.51 6.72
CA LEU A 10 -7.18 9.90 6.45
C LEU A 10 -6.47 8.91 5.54
N PHE A 11 -6.69 7.60 5.76
CA PHE A 11 -6.13 6.56 4.92
C PHE A 11 -6.64 6.65 3.48
N CYS A 12 -7.95 6.77 3.27
CA CYS A 12 -8.53 6.94 1.93
C CYS A 12 -8.00 8.20 1.24
N LYS A 13 -7.91 9.32 1.97
CA LYS A 13 -7.32 10.57 1.48
C LYS A 13 -5.85 10.39 1.09
N ASN A 14 -5.09 9.65 1.89
CA ASN A 14 -3.67 9.37 1.63
C ASN A 14 -3.48 8.40 0.46
N ILE A 15 -4.36 7.40 0.28
CA ILE A 15 -4.37 6.56 -0.92
C ILE A 15 -4.60 7.41 -2.17
N PHE A 16 -5.63 8.25 -2.18
CA PHE A 16 -5.89 9.14 -3.31
C PHE A 16 -4.71 10.08 -3.57
N GLY A 17 -4.16 10.65 -2.50
CA GLY A 17 -2.96 11.48 -2.55
C GLY A 17 -1.74 10.75 -3.10
N LEU A 18 -1.58 9.45 -2.85
CA LEU A 18 -0.49 8.65 -3.42
C LEU A 18 -0.67 8.48 -4.93
N ILE A 19 -1.89 8.23 -5.39
CA ILE A 19 -2.18 8.06 -6.81
C ILE A 19 -1.89 9.35 -7.58
N VAL A 20 -2.33 10.50 -7.06
CA VAL A 20 -2.24 11.79 -7.76
C VAL A 20 -0.92 12.52 -7.51
N HIS A 21 -0.45 12.56 -6.25
CA HIS A 21 0.70 13.34 -5.81
C HIS A 21 1.58 12.58 -4.78
N PRO A 22 2.24 11.49 -5.19
CA PRO A 22 2.91 10.55 -4.27
C PRO A 22 3.96 11.20 -3.38
N PHE A 23 4.80 12.06 -3.97
CA PHE A 23 5.86 12.75 -3.24
C PHE A 23 5.30 13.68 -2.15
N LYS A 24 4.27 14.48 -2.46
CA LYS A 24 3.70 15.44 -1.51
C LYS A 24 3.03 14.70 -0.35
N THR A 25 2.32 13.62 -0.66
CA THR A 25 1.61 12.81 0.32
C THR A 25 2.58 12.13 1.28
N LEU A 26 3.60 11.43 0.78
CA LEU A 26 4.62 10.81 1.64
C LEU A 26 5.41 11.83 2.45
N LYS A 27 5.74 12.99 1.85
CA LYS A 27 6.42 14.07 2.57
C LYS A 27 5.57 14.59 3.73
N ASN A 28 4.27 14.76 3.54
CA ASN A 28 3.38 15.21 4.61
C ASN A 28 3.32 14.18 5.76
N ILE A 29 3.12 12.90 5.44
CA ILE A 29 3.08 11.82 6.43
C ILE A 29 4.38 11.78 7.26
N LEU A 30 5.53 11.84 6.58
CA LEU A 30 6.84 11.82 7.26
C LEU A 30 7.11 13.09 8.07
N ARG A 31 6.61 14.25 7.62
CA ARG A 31 6.77 15.53 8.32
C ARG A 31 5.93 15.60 9.59
N GLU A 32 4.69 15.11 9.51
CA GLU A 32 3.75 15.09 10.63
C GLU A 32 4.07 13.96 11.64
N GLN A 33 5.02 13.09 11.32
CA GLN A 33 5.40 11.92 12.12
C GLN A 33 4.20 11.01 12.46
N ASP A 34 3.24 10.92 11.54
CA ASP A 34 2.06 10.10 11.71
C ASP A 34 2.41 8.63 11.46
N PHE A 35 2.87 7.95 12.51
CA PHE A 35 3.26 6.54 12.46
C PHE A 35 2.11 5.61 12.11
N SER A 36 0.86 5.95 12.48
CA SER A 36 -0.33 5.18 12.15
C SER A 36 -0.55 5.18 10.64
N GLN A 37 -0.55 6.37 10.04
CA GLN A 37 -0.71 6.51 8.58
C GLN A 37 0.49 5.95 7.81
N ALA A 38 1.72 6.10 8.33
CA ALA A 38 2.89 5.49 7.72
C ALA A 38 2.78 3.96 7.70
N ALA A 39 2.37 3.34 8.82
CA ALA A 39 2.17 1.89 8.88
C ALA A 39 1.06 1.42 7.93
N LEU A 40 -0.08 2.13 7.88
CA LEU A 40 -1.18 1.79 6.99
C LEU A 40 -0.78 1.86 5.50
N ILE A 41 -0.03 2.89 5.12
CA ILE A 41 0.41 3.10 3.74
C ILE A 41 1.50 2.10 3.35
N LEU A 42 2.50 1.88 4.21
CA LEU A 42 3.58 0.93 3.94
C LEU A 42 3.12 -0.52 4.01
N GLY A 43 2.08 -0.81 4.80
CA GLY A 43 1.42 -2.10 4.87
C GLY A 43 0.50 -2.37 3.68
N LEU A 44 0.17 -1.38 2.84
CA LEU A 44 -0.75 -1.52 1.71
C LEU A 44 -0.44 -2.72 0.79
N PRO A 45 0.81 -2.98 0.36
CA PRO A 45 1.13 -4.15 -0.46
C PRO A 45 0.75 -5.47 0.20
N PHE A 46 0.99 -5.56 1.51
CA PHE A 46 0.69 -6.73 2.32
C PHE A 46 -0.82 -6.89 2.51
N TYR A 47 -1.54 -5.81 2.83
CA TYR A 47 -3.00 -5.85 2.96
C TYR A 47 -3.69 -6.27 1.66
N LEU A 48 -3.23 -5.76 0.52
CA LEU A 48 -3.73 -6.16 -0.80
C LEU A 48 -3.49 -7.66 -1.06
N PHE A 49 -2.31 -8.15 -0.69
CA PHE A 49 -1.96 -9.56 -0.86
C PHE A 49 -2.85 -10.46 -0.01
N VAL A 50 -2.97 -10.15 1.29
CA VAL A 50 -3.79 -10.92 2.24
C VAL A 50 -5.27 -10.85 1.87
N ALA A 51 -5.80 -9.67 1.52
CA ALA A 51 -7.18 -9.53 1.08
C ALA A 51 -7.46 -10.34 -0.18
N GLY A 52 -6.53 -10.34 -1.15
CA GLY A 52 -6.61 -11.16 -2.35
C GLY A 52 -6.57 -12.67 -2.05
N LEU A 53 -5.73 -13.11 -1.11
CA LEU A 53 -5.69 -14.51 -0.65
C LEU A 53 -7.02 -14.94 -0.04
N ILE A 54 -7.56 -14.13 0.89
CA ILE A 54 -8.85 -14.39 1.53
C ILE A 54 -9.94 -14.47 0.47
N PHE A 55 -9.93 -13.56 -0.51
CA PHE A 55 -10.89 -13.58 -1.62
C PHE A 55 -10.79 -14.87 -2.43
N ILE A 56 -9.59 -15.31 -2.83
CA ILE A 56 -9.41 -16.58 -3.58
C ILE A 56 -9.93 -17.78 -2.76
N ILE A 57 -9.56 -17.86 -1.47
CA ILE A 57 -9.96 -18.97 -0.60
C ILE A 57 -11.47 -19.01 -0.43
N THR A 58 -12.08 -17.86 -0.14
CA THR A 58 -13.53 -17.73 0.08
C THR A 58 -14.30 -18.03 -1.19
N ALA A 59 -13.87 -17.49 -2.34
CA ALA A 59 -14.48 -17.77 -3.63
C ALA A 59 -14.44 -19.27 -3.96
N ARG A 60 -13.31 -19.93 -3.72
CA ARG A 60 -13.16 -21.38 -3.94
C ARG A 60 -14.09 -22.21 -3.06
N PHE A 61 -14.26 -21.79 -1.79
CA PHE A 61 -15.16 -22.45 -0.85
C PHE A 61 -16.64 -22.28 -1.25
N LEU A 62 -17.03 -21.06 -1.63
CA LEU A 62 -18.41 -20.74 -2.03
C LEU A 62 -18.89 -21.50 -3.26
N ILE A 63 -18.03 -21.66 -4.27
CA ILE A 63 -18.40 -22.34 -5.53
C ILE A 63 -18.13 -23.85 -5.52
N GLN A 64 -17.66 -24.41 -4.39
CA GLN A 64 -17.22 -25.81 -4.26
C GLN A 64 -16.34 -26.25 -5.46
N ALA A 65 -15.34 -25.41 -5.76
CA ALA A 65 -14.68 -25.45 -7.06
C ALA A 65 -14.03 -26.81 -7.36
N PRO A 66 -14.32 -27.44 -8.51
CA PRO A 66 -13.67 -28.69 -8.91
C PRO A 66 -12.17 -28.50 -9.13
N SER A 67 -11.40 -29.60 -9.16
CA SER A 67 -9.92 -29.59 -9.23
C SER A 67 -9.35 -28.77 -10.39
N GLN A 68 -10.09 -28.66 -11.50
CA GLN A 68 -9.75 -27.86 -12.68
C GLN A 68 -9.61 -26.35 -12.40
N TRP A 69 -10.26 -25.83 -11.36
CA TRP A 69 -10.08 -24.45 -10.89
C TRP A 69 -8.71 -24.18 -10.28
N GLY A 70 -7.91 -25.22 -10.02
CA GLY A 70 -6.55 -25.08 -9.51
C GLY A 70 -5.66 -24.21 -10.40
N ILE A 71 -5.86 -24.22 -11.72
CA ILE A 71 -5.09 -23.38 -12.65
C ILE A 71 -5.50 -21.92 -12.52
N ILE A 72 -6.81 -21.64 -12.48
CA ILE A 72 -7.36 -20.28 -12.33
C ILE A 72 -6.92 -19.69 -10.99
N ALA A 73 -6.97 -20.46 -9.91
CA ALA A 73 -6.52 -20.02 -8.59
C ALA A 73 -5.02 -19.69 -8.56
N LYS A 74 -4.18 -20.47 -9.25
CA LYS A 74 -2.74 -20.18 -9.40
C LYS A 74 -2.50 -18.90 -10.20
N LEU A 75 -3.25 -18.69 -11.28
CA LEU A 75 -3.16 -17.47 -12.09
C LEU A 75 -3.57 -16.24 -11.27
N LEU A 76 -4.70 -16.31 -10.55
CA LEU A 76 -5.17 -15.24 -9.67
C LEU A 76 -4.17 -14.94 -8.56
N LEU A 77 -3.59 -15.98 -7.95
CA LEU A 77 -2.56 -15.82 -6.93
C LEU A 77 -1.33 -15.11 -7.50
N PHE A 78 -0.87 -15.51 -8.69
CA PHE A 78 0.25 -14.87 -9.37
C PHE A 78 -0.05 -13.39 -9.70
N LEU A 79 -1.26 -13.08 -10.16
CA LEU A 79 -1.69 -11.71 -10.44
C LEU A 79 -1.72 -10.85 -9.17
N ILE A 80 -2.32 -11.36 -8.09
CA ILE A 80 -2.39 -10.65 -6.79
C ILE A 80 -0.98 -10.42 -6.24
N PHE A 81 -0.12 -11.44 -6.26
CA PHE A 81 1.26 -11.31 -5.84
C PHE A 81 2.03 -10.28 -6.67
N SER A 82 1.92 -10.35 -8.00
CA SER A 82 2.60 -9.42 -8.91
C SER A 82 2.11 -7.99 -8.72
N PHE A 83 0.81 -7.79 -8.56
CA PHE A 83 0.21 -6.48 -8.29
C PHE A 83 0.69 -5.91 -6.95
N SER A 84 0.62 -6.69 -5.87
CA SER A 84 1.15 -6.28 -4.57
C SER A 84 2.64 -5.95 -4.63
N PHE A 85 3.43 -6.74 -5.37
CA PHE A 85 4.85 -6.50 -5.55
C PHE A 85 5.13 -5.19 -6.31
N LEU A 86 4.36 -4.89 -7.35
CA LEU A 86 4.44 -3.61 -8.06
C LEU A 86 4.10 -2.42 -7.16
N VAL A 87 3.07 -2.54 -6.33
CA VAL A 87 2.70 -1.51 -5.34
C VAL A 87 3.83 -1.32 -4.32
N PHE A 88 4.47 -2.41 -3.88
CA PHE A 88 5.64 -2.35 -2.99
C PHE A 88 6.81 -1.59 -3.63
N ILE A 89 7.17 -1.92 -4.88
CA ILE A 89 8.23 -1.21 -5.62
C ILE A 89 7.88 0.27 -5.78
N TYR A 90 6.64 0.59 -6.15
CA TYR A 90 6.16 1.95 -6.32
C TYR A 90 6.32 2.78 -5.05
N LEU A 91 5.86 2.26 -3.91
CA LEU A 91 5.98 2.92 -2.61
C LEU A 91 7.45 3.05 -2.19
N GLY A 92 8.24 1.99 -2.35
CA GLY A 92 9.66 1.98 -2.02
C GLY A 92 10.43 3.04 -2.80
N TYR A 93 10.21 3.13 -4.11
CA TYR A 93 10.82 4.15 -4.96
C TYR A 93 10.50 5.57 -4.47
N TRP A 94 9.23 5.88 -4.22
CA TRP A 94 8.82 7.21 -3.80
C TRP A 94 9.28 7.55 -2.39
N LEU A 95 9.34 6.56 -1.49
CA LEU A 95 9.86 6.76 -0.14
C LEU A 95 11.35 7.10 -0.15
N ILE A 96 12.16 6.32 -0.88
CA ILE A 96 13.59 6.58 -1.07
C ILE A 96 13.82 7.98 -1.67
N LYS A 97 13.05 8.32 -2.72
CA LYS A 97 13.12 9.65 -3.35
C LYS A 97 12.79 10.77 -2.38
N THR A 98 11.81 10.56 -1.49
CA THR A 98 11.39 11.55 -0.50
C THR A 98 12.45 11.77 0.58
N VAL A 99 13.05 10.70 1.09
CA VAL A 99 14.15 10.77 2.06
C VAL A 99 15.39 11.45 1.47
N ASN A 100 15.77 11.08 0.25
CA ASN A 100 16.94 11.67 -0.42
C ASN A 100 16.79 13.18 -0.65
N LEU A 101 15.58 13.63 -1.02
CA LEU A 101 15.31 15.06 -1.24
C LEU A 101 15.29 15.86 0.08
N ARG A 102 14.79 15.26 1.17
CA ARG A 102 14.86 15.86 2.51
C ARG A 102 16.31 16.09 2.92
N ASN A 103 17.16 15.07 2.82
CA ASN A 103 18.58 15.18 3.18
C ASN A 103 19.27 16.29 2.37
N LYS A 104 19.02 16.37 1.06
CA LYS A 104 19.56 17.47 0.21
C LYS A 104 19.07 18.86 0.60
N SER A 105 17.87 19.00 1.16
CA SER A 105 17.38 20.31 1.62
C SER A 105 18.00 20.74 2.94
N ASP A 106 18.26 19.80 3.86
CA ASP A 106 18.89 20.10 5.13
C ASP A 106 20.36 20.50 4.95
N PHE A 107 21.09 19.82 4.05
CA PHE A 107 22.46 20.20 3.67
C PHE A 107 22.59 21.63 3.11
N ARG A 108 21.56 22.13 2.39
CA ARG A 108 21.56 23.48 1.83
C ARG A 108 21.28 24.59 2.84
N LYS A 109 20.80 24.26 4.05
CA LYS A 109 20.56 25.24 5.12
C LYS A 109 21.77 25.46 6.02
N ILE A 110 22.78 24.58 5.93
CA ILE A 110 23.98 24.59 6.78
C ILE A 110 25.14 25.34 6.10
N LYS A 111 25.06 25.53 4.77
CA LYS A 111 25.94 26.43 4.01
C LYS A 111 25.31 27.81 3.91
#